data_AF-A0A1Z4JQL7-F1
#
_entry.id   AF-A0A1Z4JQL7-F1
#
_cell.length_a   1.000
_cell.length_b   1.000
_cell.length_c   1.000
_cell.angle_alpha   90.00
_cell.angle_beta   90.00
_cell.angle_gamma   90.00
#
_symmetry.space_group_name_H-M   'P 1'
#
loop_
_entity.id
_entity.type
_entity.pdbx_description
1 polymer ?
#
loop_
_entity_poly.entity_id
_entity_poly.type
_entity_poly.pdbx_seq_one_letter_code
_entity_poly.pdbx_strand_id
1 'polypeptide(L)'
;MTALNIATQIPNSIVTLEQLVAWGALTLSRMYPDKSVLESETVRELSVQTGIFTSAEETTQLLLRLSLKLDPAYITDTRKLWMSVDELGSGNIPASFTSN
;
A
#
# COMPACT_ATOMS: atom_id res chain seq x y z
N MET A 1 8.01 7.09 -13.76
CA MET A 1 8.27 6.53 -12.42
C MET A 1 9.61 5.79 -12.43
N THR A 2 10.34 5.79 -11.32
CA THR A 2 11.46 4.85 -11.12
C THR A 2 10.87 3.56 -10.61
N ALA A 3 10.96 2.48 -11.38
CA ALA A 3 10.47 1.16 -10.98
C ALA A 3 11.03 0.77 -9.60
N LEU A 4 10.19 0.17 -8.74
CA LEU A 4 10.63 -0.39 -7.46
C LEU A 4 11.76 -1.39 -7.72
N ASN A 5 12.97 -1.08 -7.22
CA ASN A 5 14.08 -2.02 -7.26
C ASN A 5 13.96 -2.98 -6.07
N ILE A 6 13.33 -4.13 -6.34
CA ILE A 6 13.05 -5.17 -5.35
C ILE A 6 14.33 -5.63 -4.63
N ALA A 7 15.48 -5.64 -5.31
CA ALA A 7 16.74 -6.14 -4.75
C ALA A 7 17.39 -5.19 -3.73
N THR A 8 17.05 -3.90 -3.74
CA THR A 8 17.73 -2.90 -2.92
C THR A 8 16.81 -2.04 -2.07
N GLN A 9 15.52 -1.95 -2.41
CA GLN A 9 14.58 -1.07 -1.71
C GLN A 9 13.65 -1.81 -0.74
N ILE A 10 13.47 -3.11 -0.88
CA ILE A 10 12.74 -3.92 0.09
C ILE A 10 13.72 -4.38 1.17
N PRO A 11 13.49 -4.09 2.46
CA PRO A 11 14.35 -4.55 3.54
C PRO A 11 14.50 -6.08 3.56
N ASN A 12 15.74 -6.57 3.64
CA ASN A 12 16.05 -8.01 3.63
C ASN A 12 15.51 -8.78 4.85
N SER A 13 15.06 -8.08 5.90
CA SER A 13 14.42 -8.70 7.07
C SER A 13 12.96 -9.11 6.83
N ILE A 14 12.35 -8.67 5.72
CA ILE A 14 11.02 -9.08 5.30
C ILE A 14 11.10 -10.50 4.73
N VAL A 15 10.59 -11.45 5.50
CA VAL A 15 10.63 -12.89 5.19
C VAL A 15 9.25 -13.52 5.02
N THR A 16 8.17 -12.78 5.31
CA THR A 16 6.79 -13.26 5.11
C THR A 16 5.96 -12.32 4.25
N LEU A 17 4.86 -12.85 3.69
CA LEU A 17 3.92 -12.05 2.90
C LEU A 17 3.25 -10.98 3.76
N GLU A 18 2.94 -11.28 5.02
CA GLU A 18 2.34 -10.34 5.97
C GLU A 18 3.28 -9.17 6.25
N GLN A 19 4.58 -9.43 6.42
CA GLN A 19 5.59 -8.39 6.59
C GLN A 19 5.73 -7.53 5.33
N LEU A 20 5.65 -8.14 4.14
CA LEU A 20 5.70 -7.42 2.87
C LEU A 20 4.47 -6.51 2.69
N VAL A 21 3.28 -7.02 3.02
CA VAL A 21 2.03 -6.24 2.98
C VAL A 21 2.07 -5.08 3.97
N ALA A 22 2.53 -5.33 5.21
CA ALA A 22 2.69 -4.30 6.23
C ALA A 22 3.68 -3.22 5.79
N TRP A 23 4.84 -3.61 5.28
CA TRP A 23 5.84 -2.67 4.75
C TRP A 23 5.27 -1.85 3.59
N GLY A 24 4.62 -2.50 2.62
CA GLY A 24 4.04 -1.81 1.46
C GLY A 24 3.00 -0.78 1.86
N ALA A 25 2.05 -1.14 2.72
CA ALA A 25 1.00 -0.24 3.17
C ALA A 25 1.55 0.92 4.03
N LEU A 26 2.46 0.66 4.97
CA LEU A 26 3.09 1.71 5.79
C LEU A 26 3.98 2.65 4.96
N THR A 27 4.65 2.11 3.94
CA THR A 27 5.45 2.92 2.99
C THR A 27 4.53 3.84 2.19
N LEU A 28 3.44 3.30 1.63
CA LEU A 28 2.47 4.10 0.88
C LEU A 28 1.78 5.15 1.75
N SER A 29 1.42 4.82 3.00
CA SER A 29 0.82 5.79 3.93
C SER A 29 1.77 6.92 4.28
N ARG A 30 3.08 6.64 4.39
CA ARG A 30 4.10 7.67 4.59
C ARG A 30 4.32 8.53 3.35
N MET A 31 4.29 7.93 2.17
CA MET A 31 4.49 8.67 0.91
C MET A 31 3.30 9.54 0.54
N TYR A 32 2.09 9.10 0.85
CA TYR A 32 0.84 9.72 0.43
C TYR A 32 -0.17 9.86 1.57
N PRO A 33 0.17 10.56 2.68
CA PRO A 33 -0.65 10.57 3.91
C PRO A 33 -2.03 11.20 3.71
N ASP A 34 -2.13 12.20 2.83
CA ASP A 34 -3.37 12.97 2.61
C ASP A 34 -4.07 12.59 1.29
N LYS A 35 -3.56 11.57 0.58
CA LYS A 35 -4.16 11.16 -0.69
C LYS A 35 -5.49 10.46 -0.41
N SER A 36 -6.55 11.01 -0.98
CA SER A 36 -7.91 10.50 -0.82
C SER A 36 -8.53 10.13 -2.17
N VAL A 37 -9.46 9.19 -2.10
CA VAL A 37 -10.29 8.75 -3.22
C VAL A 37 -11.76 8.90 -2.84
N LEU A 38 -12.59 9.13 -3.84
CA LEU A 38 -14.03 9.14 -3.71
C LEU A 38 -14.52 7.69 -3.91
N GLU A 39 -14.93 7.01 -2.84
CA GLU A 39 -15.39 5.62 -2.91
C GLU A 39 -16.89 5.50 -3.19
N SER A 40 -17.65 6.55 -2.90
CA SER A 40 -19.02 6.74 -3.35
C SER A 40 -19.25 8.22 -3.64
N GLU A 41 -20.34 8.58 -4.29
CA GLU A 41 -20.63 9.98 -4.70
C GLU A 41 -20.45 11.02 -3.58
N THR A 42 -20.65 10.63 -2.32
CA THR A 42 -20.56 11.52 -1.16
C THR A 42 -19.51 11.12 -0.13
N VAL A 43 -18.85 9.96 -0.28
CA VAL A 43 -17.90 9.44 0.70
C VAL A 43 -16.47 9.50 0.16
N ARG A 44 -15.66 10.34 0.81
CA ARG A 44 -14.24 10.49 0.55
C ARG A 44 -13.44 9.82 1.66
N GLU A 45 -12.53 8.95 1.26
CA GLU A 45 -11.71 8.16 2.16
C GLU A 45 -10.23 8.30 1.78
N LEU A 46 -9.33 8.09 2.73
CA LEU A 46 -7.90 8.05 2.41
C LEU A 46 -7.59 6.80 1.59
N SER A 47 -6.76 6.94 0.56
CA SER A 47 -6.33 5.82 -0.28
C SER A 47 -5.52 4.79 0.51
N VAL A 48 -4.87 5.22 1.60
CA VAL A 48 -4.17 4.34 2.53
C VAL A 48 -4.51 4.76 3.95
N GLN A 49 -5.01 3.82 4.75
CA GLN A 49 -5.23 4.03 6.18
C GLN A 49 -4.51 2.94 6.96
N THR A 50 -3.82 3.37 8.01
CA THR A 50 -3.08 2.47 8.90
C THR A 50 -3.41 2.82 10.34
N GLY A 51 -3.57 1.82 11.19
CA GLY A 51 -3.85 2.02 12.61
C GLY A 51 -3.40 0.84 13.45
N ILE A 52 -3.26 1.06 14.75
CA ILE A 52 -2.99 0.00 15.72
C ILE A 52 -4.18 -0.03 16.67
N PHE A 53 -4.76 -1.21 16.89
CA PHE A 53 -5.87 -1.39 17.81
C PHE A 53 -5.70 -2.67 18.62
N THR A 54 -6.35 -2.73 19.78
CA THR A 54 -6.47 -3.96 20.56
C THR A 54 -7.76 -4.65 20.17
N SER A 55 -7.66 -5.91 19.76
CA SER A 55 -8.82 -6.72 19.39
C SER A 55 -9.61 -7.16 20.62
N ALA A 56 -10.80 -7.74 20.40
CA ALA A 56 -11.62 -8.32 21.46
C ALA A 56 -10.94 -9.50 22.19
N GLU A 57 -9.90 -10.10 21.61
CA GLU A 57 -9.08 -11.16 22.21
C GLU A 57 -7.85 -10.61 22.96
N GLU A 58 -7.83 -9.30 23.26
CA GLU A 58 -6.72 -8.60 23.94
C GLU A 58 -5.38 -8.64 23.18
N THR A 59 -5.41 -8.94 21.88
CA THR A 59 -4.21 -8.90 21.02
C THR A 59 -4.08 -7.57 20.28
N THR A 60 -2.86 -7.04 20.20
CA THR A 60 -2.57 -5.84 19.41
C THR A 60 -2.50 -6.20 17.92
N GLN A 61 -3.27 -5.51 17.09
CA GLN A 61 -3.34 -5.71 15.66
C GLN A 61 -2.97 -4.45 14.88
N LEU A 62 -2.31 -4.66 13.73
CA LEU A 62 -2.06 -3.64 12.73
C LEU A 62 -3.21 -3.67 11.71
N LEU A 63 -3.99 -2.59 11.66
CA LEU A 63 -5.00 -2.35 10.64
C LEU A 63 -4.34 -1.71 9.42
N LEU A 64 -4.59 -2.28 8.24
CA LEU A 64 -4.18 -1.74 6.95
C LEU A 64 -5.38 -1.73 6.01
N ARG A 65 -5.72 -0.57 5.44
CA ARG A 65 -6.76 -0.43 4.41
C ARG A 65 -6.17 0.31 3.21
N LEU A 66 -6.41 -0.24 2.02
CA LEU A 66 -5.90 0.25 0.76
C LEU A 66 -7.05 0.39 -0.24
N SER A 67 -7.11 1.53 -0.91
CA SER A 67 -8.03 1.82 -2.01
C SER A 67 -7.19 2.27 -3.21
N LEU A 68 -6.95 1.34 -4.12
CA LEU A 68 -6.04 1.49 -5.24
C LEU A 68 -6.82 1.54 -6.54
N LYS A 69 -6.50 2.51 -7.40
CA LYS A 69 -7.16 2.66 -8.70
C LYS A 69 -6.70 1.53 -9.62
N LEU A 70 -7.64 0.92 -10.33
CA LEU A 70 -7.35 -0.04 -11.38
C LEU A 70 -7.42 0.65 -12.75
N ASP A 71 -6.51 0.29 -13.64
CA ASP A 71 -6.61 0.56 -15.07
C ASP A 71 -7.85 -0.17 -15.61
N PRO A 72 -8.86 0.52 -16.19
CA PRO A 72 -10.09 -0.10 -16.71
C PRO A 72 -9.87 -1.26 -17.68
N ALA A 73 -8.72 -1.33 -18.35
CA ALA A 73 -8.35 -2.46 -19.20
C ALA A 73 -8.30 -3.80 -18.44
N TYR A 74 -8.23 -3.80 -17.10
CA TYR A 74 -8.22 -5.01 -16.26
C TYR A 74 -9.39 -5.97 -16.55
N ILE A 75 -10.50 -5.48 -17.10
CA ILE A 75 -11.69 -6.28 -17.41
C ILE A 75 -11.42 -7.25 -18.58
N THR A 76 -10.60 -6.84 -19.54
CA THR A 76 -10.31 -7.60 -20.77
C THR A 76 -8.88 -8.10 -20.85
N ASP A 77 -8.00 -7.58 -19.98
CA ASP A 77 -6.61 -8.00 -19.88
C ASP A 77 -6.47 -9.42 -19.30
N THR A 78 -5.46 -10.15 -19.75
CA THR A 78 -5.12 -11.50 -19.26
C THR A 78 -4.06 -11.50 -18.16
N ARG A 79 -3.44 -10.33 -17.90
CA ARG A 79 -2.50 -10.13 -16.79
C ARG A 79 -3.18 -10.34 -15.43
N LYS A 80 -2.36 -10.55 -14.39
CA LYS A 80 -2.86 -10.66 -13.02
C LYS A 80 -3.35 -9.29 -12.53
N LEU A 81 -4.41 -9.28 -11.74
CA LEU A 81 -5.10 -8.03 -11.32
C LEU A 81 -4.15 -7.00 -10.68
N TRP A 82 -3.18 -7.46 -9.87
CA TRP A 82 -2.19 -6.58 -9.24
C TRP A 82 -1.25 -5.86 -10.24
N MET A 83 -1.18 -6.33 -11.49
CA MET A 83 -0.42 -5.68 -12.57
C MET A 83 -1.22 -4.55 -13.26
N SER A 84 -2.50 -4.42 -12.93
CA SER A 84 -3.40 -3.37 -13.44
C SER A 84 -3.65 -2.27 -12.41
N VAL A 85 -2.91 -2.26 -11.31
CA VAL A 85 -3.00 -1.21 -10.30
C VAL A 85 -2.22 0.02 -10.77
N ASP A 86 -2.91 1.16 -10.80
CA ASP A 86 -2.32 2.47 -11.08
C ASP A 86 -1.51 2.96 -9.87
N GLU A 87 -0.44 3.69 -10.15
CA GLU A 87 0.37 4.35 -9.13
C GLU A 87 -0.44 5.40 -8.34
N LEU A 88 -0.22 5.45 -7.02
CA LEU A 88 -0.72 6.57 -6.21
C LEU A 88 0.06 7.87 -6.48
N GLY A 89 1.24 7.82 -7.10
CA GLY A 89 2.01 9.01 -7.45
C GLY A 89 3.47 8.69 -7.77
N SER A 90 4.27 9.73 -7.99
CA SER A 90 5.68 9.63 -8.40
C SER A 90 6.70 9.93 -7.30
N GLY A 91 6.28 9.91 -6.02
CA GLY A 91 7.17 10.13 -4.88
C GLY A 91 8.21 9.03 -4.72
N ASN A 92 9.35 9.35 -4.09
CA ASN A 92 10.37 8.36 -3.74
C ASN A 92 10.04 7.68 -2.41
N ILE A 93 10.41 6.41 -2.26
CA ILE A 93 10.36 5.70 -0.98
C ILE A 93 11.34 6.39 -0.01
N PRO A 94 10.90 6.81 1.19
CA PRO A 94 11.79 7.40 2.17
C PRO A 94 12.90 6.43 2.58
N ALA A 95 14.13 6.92 2.75
CA ALA A 95 15.29 6.07 3.06
C ALA A 95 15.10 5.22 4.33
N SER A 96 14.34 5.71 5.32
CA SER A 96 14.03 4.96 6.55
C SER A 96 13.17 3.72 6.32
N PHE A 97 12.56 3.56 5.13
CA PHE A 97 11.79 2.37 4.74
C PHE A 97 12.60 1.41 3.86
N THR A 98 13.83 1.76 3.47
CA THR A 98 14.70 0.89 2.65
C THR A 98 15.76 0.14 3.47
N SER A 99 15.86 0.42 4.78
CA SER A 99 16.79 -0.23 5.70
C SER A 99 16.06 -0.89 6.87
N ASN A 100 16.74 -1.80 7.57
CA ASN A 100 16.29 -2.38 8.83
C ASN A 100 16.46 -1.42 10.01
#